data_AF-V4L958-F1
#
_entry.id   AF-V4L958-F1
#
_cell.length_a   1.000
_cell.length_b   1.000
_cell.length_c   1.000
_cell.angle_alpha   90.00
_cell.angle_beta   90.00
_cell.angle_gamma   90.00
#
_symmetry.space_group_name_H-M   'P 1'
#
loop_
_entity.id
_entity.type
_entity.pdbx_description
1 polymer ?
#
loop_
_entity_poly.entity_id
_entity_poly.type
_entity_poly.pdbx_seq_one_letter_code
_entity_poly.pdbx_strand_id
1 'polypeptide(L)'
;MAVAYISHHDYTRHEMGDHHPEQPARLSAISDRLIASGLDMVLHHFDAPEASRGQLLRVHDEEYVDHVFAASPESGLAWLDGDTAMNPHTLKTALRAAVQQGRPEQMRSLVQPIAATG
;
A
#
# COMPACT_ATOMS: atom_id res chain seq x y z
N MET A 1 4.01 -15.65 -18.95
CA MET A 1 3.07 -14.64 -18.43
C MET A 1 3.78 -13.93 -17.30
N ALA A 2 3.91 -12.61 -17.35
CA ALA A 2 4.52 -11.84 -16.27
C ALA A 2 3.47 -11.51 -15.21
N VAL A 3 3.79 -11.71 -13.93
CA VAL A 3 2.91 -11.39 -12.79
C VAL A 3 3.56 -10.26 -11.99
N ALA A 4 2.82 -9.18 -11.77
CA ALA A 4 3.28 -8.05 -10.99
C ALA A 4 3.00 -8.24 -9.50
N TYR A 5 3.97 -7.93 -8.65
CA TYR A 5 3.83 -7.84 -7.20
C TYR A 5 4.00 -6.38 -6.78
N ILE A 6 2.91 -5.75 -6.36
CA ILE A 6 2.88 -4.32 -6.01
C ILE A 6 2.85 -4.20 -4.49
N SER A 7 3.90 -3.61 -3.93
CA SER A 7 4.03 -3.39 -2.49
C SER A 7 4.82 -2.11 -2.22
N HIS A 8 5.02 -1.75 -0.95
CA HIS A 8 5.92 -0.67 -0.58
C HIS A 8 6.44 -0.90 0.84
N HIS A 9 7.70 -0.58 1.08
CA HIS A 9 8.32 -0.77 2.40
C HIS A 9 7.61 0.02 3.52
N ASP A 10 7.06 1.20 3.22
CA ASP A 10 6.30 2.01 4.21
C ASP A 10 5.08 1.26 4.78
N TYR A 11 4.58 0.20 4.14
CA TYR A 11 3.43 -0.55 4.65
C TYR A 11 3.69 -1.19 6.02
N THR A 12 4.94 -1.55 6.31
CA THR A 12 5.33 -2.11 7.60
C THR A 12 5.39 -1.07 8.72
N ARG A 13 5.25 0.21 8.38
CA ARG A 13 5.24 1.32 9.34
C ARG A 13 3.85 1.66 9.84
N HIS A 14 2.79 1.11 9.24
CA HIS A 14 1.45 1.18 9.80
C HIS A 14 1.32 0.09 10.87
N GLU A 15 1.07 0.52 12.11
CA GLU A 15 0.82 -0.36 13.23
C GLU A 15 -0.19 0.30 14.17
N MET A 16 -1.06 -0.51 14.75
CA MET A 16 -2.19 -0.09 15.61
C MET A 16 -2.03 -0.63 17.04
N GLY A 17 -0.79 -0.97 17.45
CA GLY A 17 -0.46 -1.56 18.74
C GLY A 17 -0.30 -3.09 18.74
N ASP A 18 0.44 -3.60 19.72
CA ASP A 18 0.96 -4.98 19.80
C ASP A 18 -0.08 -6.10 19.76
N HIS A 19 -1.32 -5.81 20.12
CA HIS A 19 -2.40 -6.81 20.18
C HIS A 19 -3.34 -6.75 18.98
N HIS A 20 -3.11 -5.80 18.07
CA HIS A 20 -3.96 -5.65 16.91
C HIS A 20 -3.66 -6.75 15.87
N PRO A 21 -4.69 -7.47 15.35
CA PRO A 21 -4.47 -8.54 14.39
C PRO A 21 -3.95 -8.01 13.04
N GLU A 22 -4.31 -6.78 12.68
CA GLU A 22 -3.71 -6.03 11.56
C GLU A 22 -2.37 -5.46 12.05
N GLN A 23 -1.28 -6.15 11.71
CA GLN A 23 0.08 -5.82 12.12
C GLN A 23 1.07 -6.04 10.96
N PRO A 24 2.24 -5.35 10.98
CA PRO A 24 3.27 -5.48 9.95
C PRO A 24 3.73 -6.92 9.66
N ALA A 25 3.71 -7.79 10.68
CA ALA A 25 4.13 -9.19 10.56
C ALA A 25 3.33 -9.97 9.51
N ARG A 26 2.10 -9.55 9.18
CA ARG A 26 1.31 -10.13 8.09
C ARG A 26 2.01 -10.00 6.73
N LEU A 27 2.64 -8.85 6.47
CA LEU A 27 3.38 -8.59 5.23
C LEU A 27 4.69 -9.38 5.20
N SER A 28 5.40 -9.44 6.33
CA SER A 28 6.61 -10.26 6.46
C SER A 28 6.31 -11.74 6.17
N ALA A 29 5.22 -12.28 6.72
CA ALA A 29 4.82 -13.67 6.48
C ALA A 29 4.49 -13.95 4.99
N ILE A 30 3.90 -12.98 4.28
CA ILE A 30 3.68 -13.09 2.83
C ILE A 30 5.01 -13.12 2.09
N SER A 31 5.92 -12.18 2.39
CA SER A 31 7.24 -12.09 1.78
C SER A 31 8.05 -13.37 2.00
N ASP A 32 8.09 -13.87 3.23
CA ASP A 32 8.78 -15.11 3.59
C ASP A 32 8.24 -16.28 2.79
N ARG A 33 6.91 -16.36 2.62
CA ARG A 33 6.30 -17.44 1.86
C ARG A 33 6.58 -17.35 0.37
N LEU A 34 6.59 -16.15 -0.21
CA LEU A 34 6.95 -15.92 -1.62
C LEU A 34 8.38 -16.38 -1.91
N ILE A 35 9.32 -16.07 -1.01
CA ILE A 35 10.72 -16.52 -1.08
C ILE A 35 10.78 -18.04 -0.93
N ALA A 36 10.19 -18.59 0.12
CA ALA A 36 10.25 -20.02 0.43
C ALA A 36 9.62 -20.91 -0.66
N SER A 37 8.63 -20.41 -1.40
CA SER A 37 8.03 -21.12 -2.53
C SER A 37 8.78 -20.90 -3.85
N GLY A 38 9.79 -20.05 -3.90
CA GLY A 38 10.50 -19.65 -5.12
C GLY A 38 9.67 -18.77 -6.07
N LEU A 39 8.52 -18.26 -5.61
CA LEU A 39 7.65 -17.41 -6.44
C LEU A 39 8.23 -16.00 -6.58
N ASP A 40 8.92 -15.52 -5.55
CA ASP A 40 9.59 -14.21 -5.57
C ASP A 40 10.48 -14.03 -6.81
N MET A 41 11.14 -15.10 -7.25
CA MET A 41 12.03 -15.10 -8.42
C MET A 41 11.34 -14.89 -9.78
N VAL A 42 10.02 -15.09 -9.84
CA VAL A 42 9.24 -14.98 -11.09
C VAL A 42 8.26 -13.82 -11.05
N LEU A 43 8.21 -13.08 -9.95
CA LEU A 43 7.39 -11.89 -9.78
C LEU A 43 8.16 -10.65 -10.24
N HIS A 44 7.43 -9.71 -10.84
CA HIS A 44 7.94 -8.38 -11.15
C HIS A 44 7.54 -7.42 -10.04
N HIS A 45 8.50 -6.97 -9.24
CA HIS A 45 8.25 -6.12 -8.09
C HIS A 45 8.09 -4.65 -8.51
N PHE A 46 7.05 -3.99 -8.00
CA PHE A 46 6.79 -2.57 -8.23
C PHE A 46 6.43 -1.87 -6.93
N ASP A 47 6.96 -0.65 -6.78
CA ASP A 47 6.58 0.22 -5.67
C ASP A 47 5.19 0.84 -5.92
N ALA A 48 4.33 0.76 -4.90
CA ALA A 48 3.02 1.38 -4.95
C ALA A 48 3.13 2.92 -4.92
N PRO A 49 2.58 3.64 -5.93
CA PRO A 49 2.53 5.10 -5.93
C PRO A 49 1.43 5.62 -4.98
N GLU A 50 1.48 6.90 -4.62
CA GLU A 50 0.47 7.55 -3.78
C GLU A 50 -0.77 7.99 -4.58
N ALA A 51 -1.95 7.80 -3.99
CA ALA A 51 -3.21 8.24 -4.58
C ALA A 51 -3.32 9.76 -4.54
N SER A 52 -3.76 10.34 -5.65
CA SER A 52 -4.19 11.74 -5.64
C SER A 52 -5.54 11.87 -4.95
N ARG A 53 -5.80 13.04 -4.37
CA ARG A 53 -7.11 13.35 -3.75
C ARG A 53 -8.28 13.09 -4.72
N GLY A 54 -8.12 13.47 -5.99
CA GLY A 54 -9.14 13.21 -7.02
C GLY A 54 -9.37 11.72 -7.28
N GLN A 55 -8.39 10.84 -7.02
CA GLN A 55 -8.61 9.38 -7.08
C GLN A 55 -9.44 8.88 -5.89
N LEU A 56 -9.20 9.41 -4.68
CA LEU A 56 -9.95 9.07 -3.48
C LEU A 56 -11.43 9.49 -3.60
N LEU A 57 -11.68 10.69 -4.12
CA LEU A 57 -13.02 11.26 -4.29
C LEU A 57 -13.91 10.52 -5.31
N ARG A 58 -13.38 9.53 -6.03
CA ARG A 58 -14.22 8.66 -6.88
C ARG A 58 -15.04 7.65 -6.08
N VAL A 59 -14.65 7.39 -4.83
CA VAL A 59 -15.28 6.38 -3.97
C VAL A 59 -15.75 7.00 -2.64
N HIS A 60 -15.03 8.00 -2.14
CA HIS A 60 -15.30 8.63 -0.84
C HIS A 60 -15.79 10.07 -1.01
N ASP A 61 -16.68 10.51 -0.11
CA ASP A 61 -17.11 11.90 -0.05
C ASP A 61 -16.00 12.82 0.47
N GLU A 62 -16.08 14.10 0.13
CA GLU A 62 -15.08 15.11 0.48
C GLU A 62 -14.88 15.24 2.00
N GLU A 63 -15.97 15.25 2.76
CA GLU A 63 -15.94 15.36 4.22
C GLU A 63 -15.19 14.20 4.88
N TYR A 64 -15.34 12.98 4.35
CA TYR A 64 -14.64 11.81 4.87
C TYR A 64 -13.14 11.87 4.59
N VAL A 65 -12.77 12.26 3.37
CA VAL A 65 -11.35 12.43 3.01
C VAL A 65 -10.69 13.47 3.90
N ASP A 66 -11.33 14.62 4.11
CA ASP A 66 -10.79 15.68 4.96
C ASP A 66 -10.70 15.25 6.42
N HIS A 67 -11.69 14.50 6.92
CA HIS A 67 -11.66 13.94 8.27
C HIS A 67 -10.46 13.01 8.49
N VAL A 68 -10.21 12.05 7.58
CA VAL A 68 -9.09 11.11 7.69
C VAL A 68 -7.74 11.82 7.59
N PHE A 69 -7.62 12.81 6.70
CA PHE A 69 -6.40 13.61 6.58
C PHE A 69 -6.11 14.40 7.87
N ALA A 70 -7.13 15.01 8.46
CA ALA A 70 -7.02 15.76 9.70
C ALA A 70 -6.76 14.88 10.94
N ALA A 71 -7.20 13.61 10.91
CA ALA A 71 -7.02 12.66 12.00
C ALA A 71 -5.58 12.10 12.11
N SER A 72 -4.74 12.28 11.08
CA SER A 72 -3.37 11.75 11.08
C SER A 72 -2.54 12.39 12.20
N PRO A 73 -2.08 11.61 13.20
CA PRO A 73 -1.34 12.17 14.33
C PRO A 73 0.12 12.44 13.99
N GLU A 74 0.75 13.40 14.68
CA GLU A 74 2.21 13.60 14.61
C GLU A 74 2.97 12.57 15.47
N SER A 75 2.35 12.06 16.53
CA SER A 75 2.88 11.00 17.40
C SER A 75 1.75 10.20 18.06
N GLY A 76 2.05 8.96 18.46
CA GLY A 76 1.08 8.06 19.10
C GLY A 76 0.02 7.52 18.13
N LEU A 77 -1.13 7.13 18.68
CA LEU A 77 -2.26 6.57 17.93
C LEU A 77 -3.48 7.50 18.03
N ALA A 78 -4.13 7.74 16.90
CA ALA A 78 -5.43 8.39 16.80
C ALA A 78 -6.49 7.36 16.37
N TRP A 79 -7.49 7.13 17.20
CA TRP A 79 -8.57 6.18 16.91
C TRP A 79 -9.61 6.82 15.99
N LEU A 80 -9.88 6.19 14.85
CA LEU A 80 -10.97 6.58 13.95
C LEU A 80 -12.29 5.97 14.42
N ASP A 81 -12.25 4.74 14.94
CA ASP A 81 -13.38 4.02 15.51
C ASP A 81 -12.91 3.01 16.58
N GLY A 82 -13.69 1.95 16.84
CA GLY A 82 -13.41 0.97 17.89
C GLY A 82 -12.31 -0.05 17.56
N ASP A 83 -11.93 -0.21 16.29
CA ASP A 83 -10.93 -1.19 15.84
C ASP A 83 -9.96 -0.64 14.77
N THR A 84 -10.05 0.65 14.44
CA THR A 84 -9.19 1.31 13.46
C THR A 84 -8.47 2.48 14.10
N ALA A 85 -7.14 2.43 14.09
CA ALA A 85 -6.27 3.50 14.58
C ALA A 85 -5.27 3.94 13.50
N MET A 86 -4.89 5.21 13.57
CA MET A 86 -3.85 5.82 12.75
C MET A 86 -2.64 6.12 13.61
N ASN A 87 -1.46 5.76 13.12
CA ASN A 87 -0.18 6.28 13.57
C ASN A 87 0.36 7.34 12.57
N PRO A 88 1.52 7.97 12.83
CA PRO A 88 2.07 9.01 11.94
C PRO A 88 2.43 8.56 10.52
N HIS A 89 2.40 7.26 10.24
CA HIS A 89 2.72 6.67 8.94
C HIS A 89 1.47 6.18 8.20
N THR A 90 0.33 6.12 8.88
CA THR A 90 -0.88 5.48 8.38
C THR A 90 -1.43 6.21 7.17
N LEU A 91 -1.51 7.54 7.20
CA LEU A 91 -2.05 8.32 6.07
C LEU A 91 -1.24 8.06 4.79
N LYS A 92 0.08 8.16 4.85
CA LYS A 92 0.97 7.93 3.70
C LYS A 92 0.84 6.49 3.17
N THR A 93 0.78 5.51 4.07
CA THR A 93 0.62 4.09 3.72
C THR A 93 -0.76 3.83 3.07
N ALA A 94 -1.82 4.43 3.59
CA ALA A 94 -3.16 4.32 3.03
C ALA A 94 -3.26 4.91 1.62
N LEU A 95 -2.61 6.06 1.37
CA LEU A 95 -2.54 6.65 0.03
C LEU A 95 -1.86 5.73 -0.98
N ARG A 96 -0.81 5.01 -0.57
CA ARG A 96 -0.13 4.02 -1.43
C ARG A 96 -0.97 2.78 -1.68
N ALA A 97 -1.68 2.31 -0.65
CA ALA A 97 -2.57 1.16 -0.76
C ALA A 97 -3.74 1.44 -1.72
N ALA A 98 -4.30 2.66 -1.71
CA ALA A 98 -5.48 3.02 -2.50
C ALA A 98 -5.26 2.97 -4.03
N VAL A 99 -4.04 3.19 -4.54
CA VAL A 99 -3.77 3.20 -6.00
C VAL A 99 -3.69 1.80 -6.61
N GLN A 100 -3.67 0.74 -5.80
CA GLN A 100 -3.57 -0.64 -6.33
C GLN A 100 -4.69 -0.99 -7.32
N GLN A 101 -5.78 -0.21 -7.36
CA GLN A 101 -6.77 -0.27 -8.42
C GLN A 101 -6.79 1.00 -9.28
N GLY A 102 -6.05 0.97 -10.40
CA GLY A 102 -6.33 1.89 -11.50
C GLY A 102 -5.13 2.29 -12.35
N ARG A 103 -4.81 1.44 -13.34
CA ARG A 103 -4.57 1.77 -14.76
C ARG A 103 -3.70 0.68 -15.42
N PRO A 104 -4.29 -0.29 -16.13
CA PRO A 104 -3.51 -1.32 -16.84
C PRO A 104 -2.52 -0.72 -17.84
N GLU A 105 -2.77 0.48 -18.38
CA GLU A 105 -1.84 1.20 -19.27
C GLU A 105 -0.53 1.66 -18.59
N GLN A 106 -0.55 2.12 -17.33
CA GLN A 106 0.67 2.48 -16.60
C GLN A 106 1.45 1.23 -16.15
N MET A 107 0.75 0.13 -15.85
CA MET A 107 1.38 -1.16 -15.57
C MET A 107 1.97 -1.80 -16.84
N ARG A 108 1.36 -1.60 -18.01
CA ARG A 108 1.85 -2.14 -19.30
C ARG A 108 3.20 -1.55 -19.71
N SER A 109 3.48 -0.27 -19.42
CA SER A 109 4.80 0.32 -19.69
C SER A 109 5.89 -0.18 -18.74
N LEU A 110 5.52 -0.67 -17.55
CA LEU A 110 6.43 -1.21 -16.55
C LEU A 110 6.80 -2.68 -16.78
N VAL A 111 6.04 -3.39 -17.62
CA VAL A 111 6.21 -4.82 -17.93
C VAL A 111 6.77 -5.06 -19.35
N GLN A 112 7.06 -4.00 -20.13
CA GLN A 112 7.73 -4.20 -21.42
C GLN A 112 9.21 -4.59 -21.21
N PRO A 113 9.70 -5.61 -21.93
CA PRO A 113 11.10 -6.02 -21.80
C PRO A 113 12.01 -4.93 -22.33
N ILE A 114 13.18 -4.81 -21.69
CA ILE A 114 14.38 -4.20 -22.24
C ILE A 114 14.73 -4.97 -23.52
N ALA A 115 14.08 -4.62 -24.62
CA ALA A 115 14.36 -5.11 -25.96
C ALA A 115 14.77 -3.90 -26.82
N ALA A 116 15.83 -3.22 -26.41
CA ALA A 116 16.45 -2.15 -27.19
C ALA A 116 17.90 -1.87 -26.72
N THR A 117 18.78 -2.87 -26.86
CA THR A 117 20.19 -2.59 -27.20
C THR A 117 20.77 -3.80 -27.91
N GLY A 118 20.77 -3.72 -29.24
CA GLY A 118 21.73 -4.44 -30.07
C GLY A 118 23.05 -3.67 -30.16
#